data_AF-A0A678TQ30-F1
#
_entry.id   AF-A0A678TQ30-F1
#
_cell.length_a   1.000
_cell.length_b   1.000
_cell.length_c   1.000
_cell.angle_alpha   90.00
_cell.angle_beta   90.00
_cell.angle_gamma   90.00
#
_symmetry.space_group_name_H-M   'P 1'
#
loop_
_entity.id
_entity.type
_entity.pdbx_description
1 polymer ?
#
loop_
_entity_poly.entity_id
_entity_poly.type
_entity_poly.pdbx_seq_one_letter_code
_entity_poly.pdbx_strand_id
1 'polypeptide(L)'
;MLVLLLDEPTSALDPISTQNIEGTIVRLKKTRGITTVIVSHSVKQIQRITDLVCLLVAGEVVEVLAPSELSRANHPIARRFLELS
;
A
#
# COMPACT_ATOMS: atom_id res chain seq x y z
N MET A 1 -10.18 -14.52 -12.68
CA MET A 1 -9.34 -13.38 -12.26
C MET A 1 -8.66 -13.75 -10.95
N LEU A 2 -7.32 -13.72 -10.89
CA LEU A 2 -6.57 -14.11 -9.69
C LEU A 2 -6.35 -12.88 -8.79
N VAL A 3 -6.55 -13.06 -7.49
CA VAL A 3 -6.28 -12.03 -6.47
C VAL A 3 -5.22 -12.53 -5.51
N LEU A 4 -4.21 -11.70 -5.26
CA LEU A 4 -3.16 -11.95 -4.29
C LEU A 4 -3.36 -11.02 -3.08
N LEU A 5 -3.52 -11.60 -1.90
CA LEU A 5 -3.66 -10.90 -0.64
C LEU A 5 -2.34 -11.00 0.13
N LEU A 6 -1.78 -9.86 0.51
CA LEU A 6 -0.46 -9.77 1.15
C LEU A 6 -0.59 -8.95 2.43
N ASP A 7 -0.33 -9.57 3.57
CA ASP A 7 -0.27 -8.89 4.87
C ASP A 7 1.19 -8.59 5.21
N GLU A 8 1.54 -7.30 5.22
CA GLU A 8 2.89 -6.77 5.45
C GLU A 8 4.02 -7.58 4.77
N PRO A 9 4.00 -7.79 3.43
CA PRO A 9 4.83 -8.77 2.73
C PRO A 9 6.34 -8.51 2.77
N THR A 10 6.74 -7.31 3.21
CA THR A 10 8.14 -6.91 3.31
C THR A 10 8.52 -6.49 4.73
N SER A 11 7.67 -6.80 5.72
CA SER A 11 8.03 -6.62 7.13
C SER A 11 9.28 -7.45 7.44
N ALA A 12 10.20 -6.88 8.22
CA ALA A 12 11.50 -7.47 8.58
C ALA A 12 12.52 -7.69 7.43
N LEU A 13 12.24 -7.23 6.20
CA LEU A 13 13.23 -7.26 5.13
C LEU A 13 14.14 -6.03 5.16
N ASP A 14 15.39 -6.21 4.76
CA ASP A 14 16.28 -5.10 4.46
C ASP A 14 15.80 -4.30 3.23
N PRO A 15 16.28 -3.07 3.01
CA PRO A 15 15.82 -2.23 1.91
C PRO A 15 16.00 -2.84 0.51
N ILE A 16 17.05 -3.63 0.28
CA ILE A 16 17.31 -4.25 -1.03
C ILE A 16 16.32 -5.39 -1.26
N SER A 17 16.16 -6.27 -0.25
CA SER A 17 15.20 -7.37 -0.31
C SER A 17 13.76 -6.87 -0.48
N THR A 18 13.41 -5.77 0.20
CA THR A 18 12.11 -5.10 0.05
C THR A 18 11.85 -4.69 -1.40
N GLN A 19 12.80 -4.02 -2.05
CA GLN A 19 12.66 -3.60 -3.45
C GLN A 19 12.51 -4.79 -4.40
N ASN A 20 13.21 -5.91 -4.14
CA ASN A 20 13.11 -7.11 -4.96
C ASN A 20 11.72 -7.75 -4.88
N ILE A 21 11.13 -7.82 -3.68
CA ILE A 21 9.76 -8.32 -3.47
C ILE A 21 8.75 -7.39 -4.13
N GLU A 22 8.85 -6.08 -3.87
CA GLU A 22 8.01 -5.05 -4.50
C GLU A 22 8.03 -5.13 -6.03
N GLY A 23 9.22 -5.22 -6.63
CA GLY A 23 9.39 -5.37 -8.07
C GLY A 23 8.77 -6.66 -8.61
N THR A 24 8.79 -7.73 -7.84
CA THR A 24 8.13 -8.99 -8.20
C THR A 24 6.62 -8.88 -8.18
N ILE A 25 6.04 -8.24 -7.16
CA ILE A 25 4.60 -7.98 -7.07
C ILE A 25 4.14 -7.13 -8.27
N VAL A 26 4.85 -6.04 -8.57
CA VAL A 26 4.56 -5.17 -9.71
C VAL A 26 4.66 -5.92 -11.04
N ARG A 27 5.68 -6.78 -11.20
CA ARG A 27 5.84 -7.62 -12.39
C ARG A 27 4.68 -8.59 -12.56
N LEU A 28 4.24 -9.26 -11.49
CA LEU A 28 3.11 -10.20 -11.52
C LEU A 28 1.81 -9.50 -11.94
N LYS A 29 1.53 -8.33 -11.37
CA LYS A 29 0.40 -7.49 -11.77
C LYS A 29 0.45 -7.16 -13.27
N LYS A 30 1.58 -6.66 -13.78
CA LYS A 30 1.73 -6.23 -15.18
C LYS A 30 1.69 -7.39 -16.19
N THR A 31 2.34 -8.51 -15.87
CA THR A 31 2.53 -9.62 -16.83
C THR A 31 1.39 -10.63 -16.81
N ARG A 32 0.70 -10.79 -15.68
CA ARG A 32 -0.33 -11.82 -15.50
C ARG A 32 -1.71 -11.24 -15.20
N GLY A 33 -1.86 -9.92 -15.13
CA GLY A 33 -3.13 -9.27 -14.81
C GLY A 33 -3.64 -9.62 -13.41
N ILE A 34 -2.74 -9.94 -12.48
CA ILE A 34 -3.10 -10.32 -11.11
C ILE A 34 -3.47 -9.05 -10.34
N THR A 35 -4.62 -9.07 -9.68
CA THR A 35 -5.02 -8.00 -8.74
C THR A 35 -4.34 -8.25 -7.41
N THR A 36 -3.78 -7.21 -6.80
CA THR A 36 -3.03 -7.33 -5.54
C THR A 36 -3.66 -6.42 -4.48
N VAL A 37 -3.92 -6.97 -3.29
CA VAL A 37 -4.31 -6.21 -2.10
C VAL A 37 -3.18 -6.36 -1.08
N ILE A 38 -2.66 -5.23 -0.61
CA ILE A 38 -1.48 -5.17 0.25
C ILE A 38 -1.84 -4.38 1.51
N VAL A 39 -1.56 -4.96 2.67
CA VAL A 39 -1.57 -4.25 3.96
C VAL A 39 -0.15 -3.82 4.26
N SER A 40 0.04 -2.54 4.60
CA SER A 40 1.34 -1.99 4.96
C SER A 40 1.15 -0.74 5.82
N HIS A 41 2.05 -0.56 6.79
CA HIS A 41 2.19 0.68 7.53
C HIS A 41 3.20 1.65 6.87
N SER A 42 3.89 1.25 5.80
CA SER A 42 4.88 2.08 5.13
C SER A 42 4.26 2.90 3.99
N VAL A 43 4.04 4.19 4.22
CA VAL A 43 3.51 5.11 3.20
C VAL A 43 4.43 5.17 1.97
N LYS A 44 5.75 5.16 2.17
CA LYS A 44 6.72 5.15 1.06
C LYS A 44 6.59 3.92 0.17
N GLN A 45 6.33 2.75 0.74
CA GLN A 45 6.06 1.53 -0.04
C GLN A 45 4.75 1.66 -0.81
N ILE A 46 3.68 2.06 -0.12
CA ILE A 46 2.35 2.21 -0.71
C ILE A 46 2.41 3.12 -1.93
N GLN A 47 3.10 4.26 -1.81
CA GLN A 47 3.29 5.23 -2.91
C GLN A 47 4.02 4.66 -4.12
N ARG A 48 4.88 3.63 -3.96
CA ARG A 48 5.64 3.04 -5.07
C ARG A 48 4.89 1.98 -5.86
N ILE A 49 4.05 1.17 -5.19
CA ILE A 49 3.57 -0.09 -5.77
C ILE A 49 2.06 -0.23 -5.92
N THR A 50 1.29 0.70 -5.34
CA THR A 50 -0.19 0.63 -5.35
C THR A 50 -0.80 1.64 -6.33
N ASP A 51 -2.01 1.36 -6.79
CA ASP A 51 -2.79 2.31 -7.63
C ASP A 51 -3.85 3.06 -6.81
N LEU A 52 -4.32 2.45 -5.73
CA LEU A 52 -5.40 2.93 -4.88
C LEU A 52 -5.07 2.57 -3.44
N VAL A 53 -5.37 3.49 -2.52
CA VAL A 53 -5.10 3.33 -1.08
C VAL A 53 -6.40 3.50 -0.32
N CYS A 54 -6.74 2.51 0.50
CA CYS A 54 -7.83 2.59 1.46
C CYS A 54 -7.22 2.89 2.84
N LEU A 55 -7.58 4.02 3.43
CA LEU A 55 -7.20 4.37 4.80
C LEU A 55 -8.22 3.75 5.75
N LEU A 56 -7.73 2.92 6.69
CA LEU A 56 -8.55 2.21 7.65
C LEU A 56 -8.34 2.79 9.04
N VAL A 57 -9.43 3.14 9.74
CA VAL A 57 -9.39 3.60 11.13
C VAL A 57 -10.49 2.90 11.91
N ALA A 58 -10.14 2.32 13.06
CA ALA A 58 -11.09 1.63 13.95
C ALA A 58 -11.96 0.56 13.24
N GLY A 59 -11.40 -0.12 12.23
CA GLY A 59 -12.10 -1.15 11.46
C GLY A 59 -12.94 -0.63 10.30
N GLU A 60 -12.98 0.69 10.06
CA GLU A 60 -13.75 1.30 8.99
C GLU A 60 -12.83 1.92 7.92
N VAL A 61 -13.24 1.83 6.66
CA VAL A 61 -12.59 2.56 5.56
C VAL A 61 -13.05 4.00 5.64
N VAL A 62 -12.17 4.89 6.09
CA VAL A 62 -12.49 6.31 6.27
C VAL A 62 -12.28 7.12 4.99
N GLU A 63 -11.29 6.73 4.16
CA GLU A 63 -10.97 7.40 2.90
C GLU A 63 -10.39 6.41 1.88
N VAL A 64 -10.63 6.69 0.60
CA VAL A 64 -10.05 5.96 -0.53
C VAL A 64 -9.48 6.98 -1.51
N LEU A 65 -8.16 6.92 -1.74
CA LEU A 65 -7.42 7.94 -2.49
C LEU A 65 -6.39 7.30 -3.40
N ALA A 66 -6.02 7.99 -4.48
CA ALA A 66 -4.81 7.63 -5.21
C ALA A 66 -3.57 7.91 -4.34
N PRO A 67 -2.45 7.18 -4.50
CA PRO A 67 -1.25 7.40 -3.70
C PRO A 67 -0.70 8.83 -3.79
N SER A 68 -0.88 9.50 -4.94
CA SER A 68 -0.51 10.90 -5.17
C SER A 68 -1.36 11.91 -4.39
N GLU A 69 -2.51 11.48 -3.87
CA GLU A 69 -3.48 12.33 -3.19
C GLU A 69 -3.52 12.11 -1.69
N LEU A 70 -2.67 11.22 -1.14
CA LEU A 70 -2.62 10.94 0.30
C LEU A 70 -2.40 12.19 1.15
N SER A 71 -1.63 13.17 0.65
CA SER A 71 -1.42 14.46 1.35
C SER A 71 -2.69 15.31 1.49
N ARG A 72 -3.77 14.96 0.77
CA ARG A 72 -5.07 15.63 0.79
C ARG A 72 -6.10 14.90 1.66
N ALA A 73 -5.69 13.86 2.39
CA ALA A 73 -6.58 13.14 3.29
C ALA A 73 -7.21 14.09 4.34
N ASN A 74 -8.52 13.98 4.53
CA ASN A 74 -9.31 14.86 5.41
C ASN A 74 -9.56 14.28 6.80
N HIS A 75 -9.55 12.96 6.94
CA HIS A 75 -9.86 12.29 8.20
C HIS A 75 -8.75 12.56 9.23
N PRO A 76 -9.05 13.14 10.42
CA PRO A 76 -8.02 13.61 11.34
C PRO A 76 -7.00 12.55 11.77
N ILE A 77 -7.46 11.34 12.08
CA ILE A 77 -6.59 10.23 12.48
C ILE A 77 -5.75 9.73 11.31
N ALA A 78 -6.33 9.67 10.12
CA ALA A 78 -5.65 9.15 8.94
C ALA A 78 -4.55 10.14 8.50
N ARG A 79 -4.86 11.43 8.52
CA ARG A 79 -3.88 12.50 8.31
C ARG A 79 -2.75 12.45 9.32
N ARG A 80 -3.06 12.27 10.61
CA ARG A 80 -2.04 12.15 11.65
C ARG A 80 -1.11 10.96 11.42
N PHE A 81 -1.64 9.82 10.99
CA PHE A 81 -0.85 8.65 10.61
C PHE A 81 0.09 8.97 9.44
N LEU A 82 -0.41 9.62 8.39
CA LEU A 82 0.37 9.98 7.20
C LEU A 82 1.49 10.99 7.51
N GLU A 83 1.27 11.92 8.44
CA GLU A 83 2.28 12.90 8.89
C GLU A 83 3.42 12.27 9.71
N LEU A 84 3.18 11.12 10.35
CA LEU A 84 4.15 10.42 11.19
C LEU A 84 4.93 9.33 10.43
N SER A 85 4.54 9.04 9.19
CA SER A 85 5.05 7.92 8.37
C SER A 85 6.16 8.31 7.40
#